data_AF-A0A948WIH4-F1
#
_entry.id   AF-A0A948WIH4-F1
#
_cell.length_a   1.000
_cell.length_b   1.000
_cell.length_c   1.000
_cell.angle_alpha   90.00
_cell.angle_beta   90.00
_cell.angle_gamma   90.00
#
_symmetry.space_group_name_H-M   'P 1'
#
loop_
_entity.id
_entity.type
_entity.pdbx_description
1 polymer ?
#
loop_
_entity_poly.entity_id
_entity_poly.type
_entity_poly.pdbx_seq_one_letter_code
_entity_poly.pdbx_strand_id
1 'polypeptide(L)'
;MHLKRSDHEHGPPVVPVTFILEDPEGLTGTGQSEWKLMGGEHESLLELAMDHGINIEHACGGVCACSTCHVYVEQGMDSLTEATEAED
;
A
#
# COMPACT_ATOMS: atom_id res chain seq x y z
N MET A 1 14.26 -7.15 0.46
CA MET A 1 14.46 -6.71 -0.94
C MET A 1 14.17 -5.21 -1.00
N HIS A 2 14.78 -4.45 -1.92
CA HIS A 2 14.42 -3.03 -2.07
C HIS A 2 13.12 -2.94 -2.86
N LEU A 3 12.16 -2.15 -2.40
CA LEU A 3 10.93 -1.86 -3.16
C LEU A 3 11.35 -1.27 -4.51
N LYS A 4 10.91 -1.87 -5.60
CA LYS A 4 10.98 -1.19 -6.90
C LYS A 4 9.96 -0.07 -6.83
N ARG A 5 10.43 1.15 -6.52
CA ARG A 5 9.61 2.33 -6.76
C ARG A 5 9.23 2.35 -8.23
N SER A 6 7.96 2.53 -8.48
CA SER A 6 7.40 2.65 -9.82
C SER A 6 8.17 3.76 -10.55
N ASP A 7 8.67 3.50 -11.76
CA ASP A 7 9.33 4.54 -12.60
C ASP A 7 8.32 5.59 -13.12
N HIS A 8 7.10 5.59 -12.58
CA HIS A 8 6.00 6.47 -12.94
C HIS A 8 5.98 7.68 -12.00
N GLU A 9 5.89 8.90 -12.54
CA GLU A 9 5.71 10.10 -11.71
C GLU A 9 4.36 10.04 -11.00
N HIS A 10 4.37 10.10 -9.66
CA HIS A 10 3.14 10.14 -8.88
C HIS A 10 2.47 11.50 -9.10
N GLY A 11 1.16 11.49 -9.34
CA GLY A 11 0.35 12.69 -9.43
C GLY A 11 0.28 13.45 -8.09
N PRO A 12 -0.36 14.64 -8.07
CA PRO A 12 -0.56 15.36 -6.82
C PRO A 12 -1.35 14.50 -5.81
N PRO A 13 -1.07 14.59 -4.50
CA PRO A 13 -1.72 13.77 -3.47
C PRO A 13 -3.16 14.23 -3.24
N VAL A 14 -4.08 13.73 -4.06
CA VAL A 14 -5.50 14.14 -4.07
C VAL A 14 -6.45 13.02 -3.63
N VAL A 15 -5.95 11.78 -3.48
CA VAL A 15 -6.78 10.62 -3.13
C VAL A 15 -6.64 10.34 -1.63
N PRO A 16 -7.71 10.48 -0.81
CA PRO A 16 -7.64 10.14 0.61
C PRO A 16 -7.63 8.62 0.80
N VAL A 17 -6.61 8.11 1.49
CA VAL A 17 -6.44 6.68 1.79
C VAL A 17 -6.33 6.50 3.30
N THR A 18 -7.05 5.51 3.84
CA THR A 18 -6.96 5.15 5.27
C THR A 18 -6.44 3.74 5.41
N PHE A 19 -5.29 3.58 6.08
CA PHE A 19 -4.75 2.28 6.46
C PHE A 19 -5.24 1.91 7.85
N ILE A 20 -5.80 0.71 7.97
CA ILE A 20 -6.22 0.10 9.22
C ILE A 20 -5.31 -1.09 9.46
N LEU A 21 -4.57 -1.07 10.57
CA LEU A 21 -3.57 -2.09 10.89
C LEU A 21 -4.09 -2.99 12.01
N GLU A 22 -4.12 -4.29 11.74
CA GLU A 22 -4.48 -5.31 12.72
C GLU A 22 -3.37 -5.51 13.77
N ASP A 23 -2.11 -5.41 13.34
CA ASP A 23 -0.92 -5.45 14.21
C ASP A 23 -0.05 -4.20 14.00
N PRO A 24 -0.42 -3.06 14.62
CA PRO A 24 0.30 -1.81 14.39
C PRO A 24 1.73 -1.82 14.94
N GLU A 25 1.99 -2.59 16.01
CA GLU A 25 3.30 -2.66 16.64
C GLU A 25 4.31 -3.40 15.76
N GLY A 26 3.91 -4.52 15.13
CA GLY A 26 4.77 -5.24 14.19
C GLY A 26 5.03 -4.48 12.88
N LEU A 27 4.06 -3.68 12.43
CA LEU A 27 4.13 -2.98 11.15
C LEU A 27 4.74 -1.58 11.24
N THR A 28 4.61 -0.88 12.37
CA THR A 28 5.06 0.52 12.51
C THR A 28 5.92 0.77 13.75
N GLY A 29 6.00 -0.20 14.67
CA GLY A 29 6.62 0.00 15.99
C GLY A 29 5.81 0.93 16.90
N THR A 30 4.56 1.25 16.55
CA THR A 30 3.68 2.12 17.33
C THR A 30 2.34 1.43 17.61
N GLY A 31 1.63 1.86 18.66
CA GLY A 31 0.28 1.36 18.96
C GLY A 31 -0.85 2.05 18.17
N GLN A 32 -0.52 2.89 17.19
CA GLN A 32 -1.51 3.59 16.37
C GLN A 32 -2.10 2.59 15.37
N SER A 33 -3.42 2.39 15.32
CA SER A 33 -4.03 1.41 14.42
C SER A 33 -4.56 2.01 13.11
N GLU A 34 -4.57 3.34 12.98
CA GLU A 34 -5.18 4.05 11.85
C GLU A 34 -4.23 5.13 11.31
N TRP A 35 -3.97 5.12 10.00
CA TRP A 35 -3.25 6.19 9.29
C TRP A 35 -4.10 6.77 8.17
N LYS A 36 -4.29 8.07 8.22
CA LYS A 36 -4.99 8.82 7.17
C LYS A 36 -3.96 9.56 6.34
N LEU A 37 -3.81 9.13 5.10
CA LEU A 37 -2.80 9.59 4.17
C LEU A 37 -3.46 10.12 2.89
N MET A 38 -2.71 10.90 2.13
CA MET A 38 -3.14 11.38 0.82
C MET A 38 -2.23 10.75 -0.23
N GLY A 39 -2.79 9.84 -1.03
CA GLY A 39 -2.11 9.19 -2.14
C GLY A 39 -2.18 10.02 -3.43
N GLY A 40 -1.14 9.90 -4.25
CA GLY A 40 -1.06 10.45 -5.60
C GLY A 40 -1.80 9.57 -6.62
N GLU A 41 -2.21 10.17 -7.73
CA GLU A 41 -2.65 9.39 -8.89
C GLU A 41 -1.49 8.52 -9.41
N HIS A 42 -1.78 7.27 -9.76
CA HIS A 42 -0.79 6.25 -10.18
C HIS A 42 0.21 5.80 -9.10
N GLU A 43 -0.04 6.13 -7.83
CA GLU A 43 0.73 5.61 -6.69
C GLU A 43 0.11 4.29 -6.19
N SER A 44 0.95 3.29 -5.91
CA SER A 44 0.47 2.04 -5.31
C SER A 44 0.27 2.18 -3.80
N LEU A 45 -0.69 1.43 -3.24
CA LEU A 45 -0.92 1.40 -1.79
C LEU A 45 0.33 0.95 -1.01
N LEU A 46 1.14 0.06 -1.60
CA LEU A 46 2.39 -0.39 -1.01
C LEU A 46 3.43 0.74 -0.92
N GLU A 47 3.56 1.54 -1.97
CA GLU A 47 4.47 2.70 -1.96
C GLU A 47 4.03 3.74 -0.93
N LEU A 48 2.74 4.09 -0.91
CA LEU A 48 2.18 5.03 0.06
C LEU A 48 2.38 4.56 1.50
N ALA A 49 2.17 3.27 1.76
CA ALA A 49 2.40 2.68 3.08
C ALA A 49 3.88 2.79 3.49
N MET A 50 4.79 2.36 2.62
CA MET A 50 6.22 2.35 2.90
C MET A 50 6.80 3.75 3.09
N ASP A 51 6.38 4.73 2.30
CA ASP A 51 6.84 6.12 2.39
C ASP A 51 6.40 6.81 3.70
N HIS A 52 5.32 6.33 4.30
CA HIS A 52 4.81 6.81 5.59
C HIS A 52 5.18 5.91 6.78
N GLY A 53 6.08 4.95 6.60
CA GLY A 53 6.61 4.10 7.68
C GLY A 53 5.68 2.96 8.10
N ILE A 54 4.71 2.61 7.26
CA ILE A 54 3.89 1.40 7.40
C ILE A 54 4.62 0.26 6.69
N ASN A 55 5.33 -0.57 7.47
CA ASN A 55 6.18 -1.62 6.93
C ASN A 55 5.38 -2.90 6.63
N ILE A 56 4.64 -2.88 5.52
CA ILE A 56 3.96 -4.07 4.98
C ILE A 56 5.01 -5.04 4.45
N GLU A 57 4.84 -6.35 4.65
CA GLU A 57 5.77 -7.33 4.10
C GLU A 57 5.74 -7.35 2.57
N HIS A 58 6.90 -7.20 1.92
CA HIS A 58 7.01 -7.16 0.47
C HIS A 58 8.23 -7.97 0.01
N ALA A 59 8.15 -9.29 0.18
CA ALA A 59 9.28 -10.19 -0.08
C ALA A 59 9.81 -10.08 -1.53
N CYS A 60 8.92 -9.87 -2.51
CA CYS A 60 9.30 -9.68 -3.90
C CYS A 60 9.74 -8.25 -4.25
N GLY A 61 9.49 -7.26 -3.38
CA GLY A 61 9.78 -5.85 -3.65
C GLY A 61 8.80 -5.18 -4.62
N GLY A 62 7.52 -5.60 -4.63
CA GLY A 62 6.46 -4.94 -5.42
C GLY A 62 6.39 -5.36 -6.89
N VAL A 63 6.95 -6.52 -7.25
CA VAL A 63 6.97 -7.03 -8.65
C VAL A 63 5.93 -8.12 -8.93
N CYS A 64 4.89 -8.22 -8.08
CA CYS A 64 3.82 -9.21 -8.20
C CYS A 64 4.32 -10.67 -8.26
N ALA A 65 5.33 -11.02 -7.46
CA ALA A 65 5.90 -12.38 -7.38
C ALA A 65 5.76 -13.03 -5.99
N CYS A 66 5.04 -12.39 -5.07
CA CYS A 66 4.65 -12.94 -3.77
C CYS A 66 3.28 -12.37 -3.35
N SER A 67 2.70 -12.91 -2.29
CA SER A 67 1.42 -12.47 -1.71
C SER A 67 1.55 -11.77 -0.34
N THR A 68 2.76 -11.39 0.07
CA THR A 68 3.00 -10.83 1.42
C THR A 68 2.46 -9.41 1.60
N CYS A 69 2.22 -8.67 0.51
CA CYS A 69 1.68 -7.30 0.54
C CYS A 69 0.16 -7.24 0.38
N HIS A 70 -0.52 -8.37 0.55
CA HIS A 70 -1.97 -8.47 0.44
C HIS A 70 -2.66 -7.57 1.47
N VAL A 71 -3.76 -6.92 1.06
CA VAL A 71 -4.56 -6.01 1.90
C VAL A 71 -6.04 -6.29 1.70
N TYR A 72 -6.84 -5.96 2.70
CA TYR A 72 -8.30 -5.99 2.61
C TYR A 72 -8.84 -4.58 2.36
N VAL A 73 -9.71 -4.45 1.37
CA VAL A 73 -10.35 -3.18 1.02
C VAL A 73 -11.74 -3.14 1.63
N GLU A 74 -11.90 -2.39 2.72
CA GLU A 74 -13.20 -2.21 3.39
C GLU A 74 -14.14 -1.29 2.60
N GLN A 75 -13.59 -0.25 1.96
CA GLN A 75 -14.33 0.76 1.20
C GLN A 75 -13.50 1.29 0.03
N GLY A 76 -14.18 1.69 -1.05
CA GLY A 76 -13.53 2.32 -2.21
C GLY A 76 -12.99 1.36 -3.26
N MET A 77 -13.45 0.10 -3.27
CA MET A 77 -13.06 -0.89 -4.29
C MET A 77 -13.32 -0.38 -5.72
N ASP A 78 -14.37 0.42 -5.93
CA ASP A 78 -14.71 1.03 -7.22
C ASP A 78 -13.67 2.05 -7.72
N SER A 79 -12.79 2.53 -6.84
CA SER A 79 -11.70 3.48 -7.17
C SER A 79 -10.39 2.78 -7.51
N LEU A 80 -10.35 1.45 -7.38
CA LEU A 80 -9.20 0.62 -7.74
C LEU A 80 -9.42 -0.01 -9.11
N THR A 81 -8.31 -0.34 -9.79
CA THR A 81 -8.36 -1.20 -10.97
C THR A 81 -8.73 -2.62 -10.56
N GLU A 82 -9.37 -3.35 -11.47
CA GLU A 82 -9.61 -4.79 -11.27
C GLU A 82 -8.27 -5.52 -11.11
N ALA A 83 -8.25 -6.52 -10.23
CA ALA A 83 -7.09 -7.37 -10.05
C ALA A 83 -6.78 -8.12 -11.35
N THR A 84 -5.51 -8.16 -11.72
CA THR A 84 -5.04 -8.92 -12.88
C THR A 84 -4.93 -10.42 -12.54
N GLU A 85 -4.84 -11.29 -13.55
CA GLU A 85 -4.63 -12.75 -13.33
C GLU A 85 -3.33 -13.07 -12.57
N ALA A 86 -2.36 -12.15 -12.54
CA ALA A 86 -1.12 -12.33 -11.78
C ALA A 86 -1.27 -11.94 -10.30
N GLU A 87 -2.33 -11.21 -9.95
CA GLU A 87 -2.64 -10.70 -8.62
C GLU A 87 -3.69 -11.56 -7.86
N ASP A 88 -4.38 -12.48 -8.55
CA ASP A 88 -5.32 -13.45 -7.98
C ASP A 88 -4.62 -14.63 -7.25
#